data_AF-X1JFL5-F1
#
_entry.id   AF-X1JFL5-F1
#
_cell.length_a   1.000
_cell.length_b   1.000
_cell.length_c   1.000
_cell.angle_alpha   90.00
_cell.angle_beta   90.00
_cell.angle_gamma   90.00
#
_symmetry.space_group_name_H-M   'P 1'
#
loop_
_entity.id
_entity.type
_entity.pdbx_description
1 polymer ?
#
loop_
_entity_poly.entity_id
_entity_poly.type
_entity_poly.pdbx_seq_one_letter_code
_entity_poly.pdbx_strand_id
1 'polypeptide(L)'
;DQHGIRQGGIEGKVNDNMVYHNGVDMNNTWDGIFIAGGADRTTVNGNTCYSDGVRQRHGIFLADGAIDCTVNGNICYQNASDGIQLEANNDYCSLIGNRCEGNGGWGINNLAATSDKCIILGNGLLGNTTGALQDNGTATDAAHNMVV
;
A
#
# COMPACT_ATOMS: atom_id res chain seq x y z
N ASP A 1 11.30 5.56 14.75
CA ASP A 1 10.48 5.31 13.56
C ASP A 1 11.21 5.94 12.37
N GLN A 2 11.40 5.17 11.31
CA GLN A 2 12.13 5.57 10.09
C GLN A 2 11.29 5.34 8.83
N HIS A 3 9.99 5.07 8.99
CA HIS A 3 9.06 5.23 7.87
C HIS A 3 9.03 6.70 7.45
N GLY A 4 8.71 6.97 6.19
CA GLY A 4 8.54 8.36 5.76
C GLY A 4 7.43 9.06 6.52
N ILE A 5 6.29 8.38 6.65
CA ILE A 5 5.17 8.76 7.50
C ILE A 5 4.67 7.52 8.24
N ARG A 6 4.49 7.64 9.55
CA ARG A 6 3.81 6.62 10.36
C ARG A 6 2.51 7.19 10.91
N GLN A 7 1.39 6.58 10.53
CA GLN A 7 0.08 6.87 11.09
C GLN A 7 -0.29 5.77 12.09
N GLY A 8 -0.41 6.15 13.37
CA GLY A 8 -0.71 5.23 14.47
C GLY A 8 -2.04 5.49 15.19
N GLY A 9 -2.75 6.56 14.84
CA GLY A 9 -4.05 6.89 15.44
C GLY A 9 -5.22 6.46 14.57
N ILE A 10 -6.35 6.17 15.22
CA ILE A 10 -7.65 5.98 14.56
C ILE A 10 -8.08 7.28 13.87
N GLU A 11 -8.79 7.16 12.75
CA GLU A 11 -9.30 8.30 11.95
C GLU A 11 -8.19 9.23 11.46
N GLY A 12 -7.01 8.66 11.21
CA GLY A 12 -5.86 9.34 10.65
C GLY A 12 -6.13 9.87 9.25
N LYS A 13 -5.42 10.95 8.88
CA LYS A 13 -5.43 11.48 7.52
C LYS A 13 -4.01 11.74 7.06
N VAL A 14 -3.60 11.03 6.02
CA VAL A 14 -2.29 11.20 5.38
C VAL A 14 -2.56 11.57 3.93
N ASN A 15 -2.53 12.86 3.62
CA ASN A 15 -2.97 13.35 2.31
C ASN A 15 -1.91 14.21 1.64
N ASP A 16 -1.81 14.07 0.31
CA ASP A 16 -1.09 14.97 -0.59
C ASP A 16 0.39 15.16 -0.23
N ASN A 17 1.02 14.10 0.30
CA ASN A 17 2.45 14.11 0.64
C ASN A 17 3.29 13.53 -0.50
N MET A 18 4.51 14.05 -0.63
CA MET A 18 5.58 13.41 -1.42
C MET A 18 6.54 12.72 -0.46
N VAL A 19 6.60 11.40 -0.52
CA VAL A 19 7.35 10.54 0.40
C VAL A 19 8.34 9.71 -0.40
N TYR A 20 9.65 9.93 -0.19
CA TYR A 20 10.64 9.32 -1.06
C TYR A 20 11.95 9.00 -0.37
N HIS A 21 12.65 7.97 -0.88
CA HIS A 21 13.99 7.57 -0.44
C HIS A 21 14.14 7.35 1.07
N ASN A 22 13.10 6.89 1.76
CA ASN A 22 13.21 6.46 3.15
C ASN A 22 14.08 5.21 3.27
N GLY A 23 14.59 4.95 4.49
CA GLY A 23 15.45 3.80 4.77
C GLY A 23 16.88 3.90 4.23
N VAL A 24 17.46 5.10 4.27
CA VAL A 24 18.88 5.34 3.88
C VAL A 24 19.87 4.57 4.76
N ASP A 25 19.47 4.24 5.99
CA ASP A 25 20.30 3.52 6.95
C ASP A 25 20.13 2.00 6.88
N MET A 26 18.99 1.49 6.40
CA MET A 26 18.76 0.08 6.13
C MET A 26 17.84 -0.12 4.91
N ASN A 27 18.43 -0.64 3.83
CA ASN A 27 17.70 -0.93 2.58
C ASN A 27 16.58 -1.94 2.80
N ASN A 28 15.44 -1.69 2.16
CA ASN A 28 14.28 -2.57 2.10
C ASN A 28 13.66 -2.93 3.46
N THR A 29 13.85 -2.06 4.46
CA THR A 29 13.30 -2.25 5.81
C THR A 29 12.09 -1.36 6.06
N TRP A 30 12.09 -0.16 5.49
CA TRP A 30 11.12 0.89 5.84
C TRP A 30 10.21 1.24 4.68
N ASP A 31 8.93 1.36 5.00
CA ASP A 31 7.89 1.76 4.06
C ASP A 31 7.79 3.29 3.92
N GLY A 32 7.27 3.76 2.80
CA GLY A 32 6.99 5.18 2.60
C GLY A 32 5.95 5.67 3.60
N ILE A 33 4.74 5.15 3.50
CA ILE A 33 3.66 5.40 4.46
C ILE A 33 3.34 4.08 5.16
N PHE A 34 3.45 4.08 6.49
CA PHE A 34 3.13 2.95 7.35
C PHE A 34 1.86 3.26 8.15
N ILE A 35 0.82 2.46 7.95
CA ILE A 35 -0.41 2.47 8.74
C ILE A 35 -0.30 1.36 9.77
N ALA A 36 -0.24 1.73 11.05
CA ALA A 36 -0.09 0.76 12.13
C ALA A 36 -1.37 -0.05 12.36
N GLY A 37 -1.23 -1.27 12.91
CA GLY A 37 -2.37 -2.03 13.41
C GLY A 37 -3.17 -1.23 14.44
N GLY A 38 -4.49 -1.25 14.31
CA GLY A 38 -5.43 -0.46 15.11
C GLY A 38 -5.52 1.02 14.73
N ALA A 39 -4.83 1.49 13.68
CA ALA A 39 -5.02 2.83 13.11
C ALA A 39 -6.25 2.88 12.19
N ASP A 40 -7.38 2.39 12.70
CA ASP A 40 -8.60 2.14 11.93
C ASP A 40 -9.20 3.42 11.35
N ARG A 41 -9.99 3.29 10.28
CA ARG A 41 -10.66 4.42 9.61
C ARG A 41 -9.68 5.50 9.12
N THR A 42 -8.43 5.13 8.89
CA THR A 42 -7.43 6.04 8.33
C THR A 42 -7.68 6.24 6.84
N THR A 43 -7.57 7.49 6.39
CA THR A 43 -7.58 7.84 4.97
C THR A 43 -6.17 8.21 4.51
N VAL A 44 -5.72 7.58 3.43
CA VAL A 44 -4.46 7.85 2.73
C VAL A 44 -4.81 8.27 1.31
N ASN A 45 -4.75 9.58 1.02
CA ASN A 45 -5.25 10.11 -0.25
C ASN A 45 -4.23 10.95 -1.00
N GLY A 46 -4.06 10.70 -2.31
CA GLY A 46 -3.30 11.59 -3.20
C GLY A 46 -1.80 11.69 -2.90
N ASN A 47 -1.22 10.74 -2.17
CA ASN A 47 0.21 10.75 -1.87
C ASN A 47 1.03 10.16 -3.04
N THR A 48 2.27 10.61 -3.15
CA THR A 48 3.26 10.05 -4.07
C THR A 48 4.39 9.40 -3.26
N CYS A 49 4.51 8.07 -3.33
CA CYS A 49 5.51 7.28 -2.62
C CYS A 49 6.47 6.60 -3.59
N TYR A 50 7.77 6.90 -3.52
CA TYR A 50 8.73 6.31 -4.46
C TYR A 50 10.14 6.09 -3.95
N SER A 51 10.88 5.24 -4.66
CA SER A 51 12.28 4.94 -4.37
C SER A 51 13.13 4.80 -5.63
N ASP A 52 14.38 4.38 -5.42
CA ASP A 52 15.34 3.97 -6.46
C ASP A 52 15.30 2.45 -6.73
N GLY A 53 14.23 1.77 -6.30
CA GLY A 53 14.08 0.32 -6.38
C GLY A 53 14.84 -0.46 -5.31
N VAL A 54 15.52 0.18 -4.36
CA VAL A 54 16.38 -0.52 -3.37
C VAL A 54 16.06 -0.16 -1.93
N ARG A 55 15.81 1.11 -1.61
CA ARG A 55 15.79 1.57 -0.20
C ARG A 55 14.44 1.43 0.48
N GLN A 56 13.39 2.01 -0.10
CA GLN A 56 12.05 1.97 0.45
C GLN A 56 11.39 0.65 0.05
N ARG A 57 10.90 -0.11 1.06
CA ARG A 57 10.31 -1.43 0.86
C ARG A 57 8.99 -1.33 0.11
N HIS A 58 7.93 -0.90 0.79
CA HIS A 58 6.64 -0.63 0.17
C HIS A 58 6.41 0.87 0.02
N GLY A 59 5.62 1.26 -0.98
CA GLY A 59 5.13 2.63 -1.07
C GLY A 59 4.19 2.95 0.09
N ILE A 60 3.16 2.12 0.25
CA ILE A 60 2.19 2.19 1.35
C ILE A 60 2.02 0.79 1.95
N PHE A 61 2.10 0.68 3.28
CA PHE A 61 1.96 -0.58 4.01
C PHE A 61 0.88 -0.45 5.08
N LEU A 62 -0.11 -1.34 5.02
CA LEU A 62 -1.09 -1.55 6.08
C LEU A 62 -0.64 -2.75 6.91
N ALA A 63 -0.17 -2.47 8.12
CA ALA A 63 0.26 -3.49 9.07
C ALA A 63 -0.91 -4.34 9.56
N ASP A 64 -0.60 -5.50 10.12
CA ASP A 64 -1.58 -6.41 10.70
C ASP A 64 -2.65 -5.68 11.55
N GLY A 65 -3.92 -5.82 11.15
CA GLY A 65 -5.07 -5.30 11.89
C GLY A 65 -5.37 -3.80 11.72
N ALA A 66 -5.08 -3.18 10.57
CA ALA A 66 -5.60 -1.85 10.24
C ALA A 66 -6.95 -1.98 9.52
N ILE A 67 -8.05 -1.62 10.19
CA ILE A 67 -9.42 -1.93 9.72
C ILE A 67 -10.08 -0.70 9.12
N ASP A 68 -10.93 -0.89 8.11
CA ASP A 68 -11.78 0.17 7.51
C ASP A 68 -10.95 1.36 6.98
N CYS A 69 -9.74 1.09 6.50
CA CYS A 69 -8.85 2.11 5.97
C CYS A 69 -9.13 2.35 4.48
N THR A 70 -9.04 3.61 4.06
CA THR A 70 -9.19 4.00 2.65
C THR A 70 -7.86 4.48 2.09
N VAL A 71 -7.36 3.81 1.06
CA VAL A 71 -6.15 4.17 0.31
C VAL A 71 -6.59 4.54 -1.11
N ASN A 72 -6.67 5.84 -1.39
CA ASN A 72 -7.29 6.36 -2.60
C ASN A 72 -6.37 7.26 -3.42
N GLY A 73 -6.28 7.02 -4.73
CA GLY A 73 -5.62 7.95 -5.66
C GLY A 73 -4.13 8.19 -5.39
N ASN A 74 -3.43 7.25 -4.75
CA ASN A 74 -2.01 7.36 -4.48
C ASN A 74 -1.18 6.86 -5.65
N ILE A 75 0.04 7.40 -5.81
CA ILE A 75 1.01 6.97 -6.81
C ILE A 75 2.18 6.30 -6.09
N CYS A 76 2.39 5.00 -6.32
CA CYS A 76 3.48 4.23 -5.73
C CYS A 76 4.39 3.66 -6.83
N TYR A 77 5.63 4.14 -6.96
CA TYR A 77 6.50 3.67 -8.04
C TYR A 77 7.94 3.41 -7.63
N GLN A 78 8.58 2.46 -8.31
CA GLN A 78 9.99 2.09 -8.12
C GLN A 78 10.35 1.81 -6.65
N ASN A 79 9.42 1.23 -5.88
CA ASN A 79 9.71 0.71 -4.55
C ASN A 79 10.39 -0.66 -4.66
N ALA A 80 11.19 -1.03 -3.67
CA ALA A 80 11.96 -2.27 -3.70
C ALA A 80 11.07 -3.53 -3.65
N SER A 81 9.89 -3.43 -3.04
CA SER A 81 8.89 -4.50 -2.94
C SER A 81 7.57 -4.02 -3.53
N ASP A 82 6.44 -4.22 -2.87
CA ASP A 82 5.12 -3.90 -3.42
C ASP A 82 4.82 -2.40 -3.46
N GLY A 83 3.99 -1.95 -4.40
CA GLY A 83 3.48 -0.58 -4.41
C GLY A 83 2.64 -0.31 -3.15
N ILE A 84 1.60 -1.12 -2.95
CA ILE A 84 0.75 -1.11 -1.75
C ILE A 84 0.58 -2.54 -1.23
N GLN A 85 0.84 -2.78 0.05
CA GLN A 85 0.62 -4.10 0.67
C GLN A 85 -0.33 -4.00 1.87
N LEU A 86 -1.27 -4.94 1.95
CA LEU A 86 -2.03 -5.29 3.15
C LEU A 86 -1.42 -6.57 3.71
N GLU A 87 -0.97 -6.54 4.96
CA GLU A 87 -0.36 -7.70 5.62
C GLU A 87 -1.39 -8.77 5.97
N ALA A 88 -2.10 -8.62 7.09
CA ALA A 88 -3.10 -9.56 7.58
C ALA A 88 -4.20 -8.83 8.36
N ASN A 89 -5.39 -9.46 8.48
CA ASN A 89 -6.51 -8.96 9.28
C ASN A 89 -6.93 -7.51 8.95
N ASN A 90 -6.72 -7.06 7.70
CA ASN A 90 -7.01 -5.69 7.26
C ASN A 90 -8.43 -5.60 6.69
N ASP A 91 -9.43 -5.89 7.52
CA ASP A 91 -10.81 -6.03 7.05
C ASP A 91 -11.41 -4.72 6.57
N TYR A 92 -12.33 -4.80 5.60
CA TYR A 92 -13.10 -3.67 5.06
C TYR A 92 -12.25 -2.54 4.47
N CYS A 93 -10.98 -2.78 4.17
CA CYS A 93 -10.12 -1.78 3.56
C CYS A 93 -10.46 -1.54 2.08
N SER A 94 -10.35 -0.29 1.65
CA SER A 94 -10.65 0.13 0.28
C SER A 94 -9.42 0.73 -0.41
N LEU A 95 -8.95 0.07 -1.47
CA LEU A 95 -7.80 0.45 -2.28
C LEU A 95 -8.30 0.84 -3.67
N ILE A 96 -8.50 2.15 -3.88
CA ILE A 96 -9.25 2.66 -5.02
C ILE A 96 -8.41 3.64 -5.83
N GLY A 97 -8.39 3.45 -7.16
CA GLY A 97 -7.83 4.45 -8.07
C GLY A 97 -6.33 4.72 -7.89
N ASN A 98 -5.57 3.83 -7.27
CA ASN A 98 -4.13 4.00 -7.07
C ASN A 98 -3.36 3.62 -8.35
N ARG A 99 -2.23 4.27 -8.58
CA ARG A 99 -1.28 3.93 -9.65
C ARG A 99 -0.03 3.31 -9.04
N CYS A 100 0.21 2.03 -9.31
CA CYS A 100 1.41 1.32 -8.87
C CYS A 100 2.26 0.89 -10.06
N GLU A 101 3.47 1.44 -10.19
CA GLU A 101 4.29 1.29 -11.39
C GLU A 101 5.75 0.90 -11.11
N GLY A 102 6.25 -0.12 -11.81
CA GLY A 102 7.67 -0.45 -11.77
C GLY A 102 8.20 -0.83 -10.39
N ASN A 103 7.34 -1.29 -9.48
CA ASN A 103 7.76 -1.74 -8.16
C ASN A 103 8.40 -3.15 -8.26
N GLY A 104 9.35 -3.47 -7.37
CA GLY A 104 10.06 -4.75 -7.37
C GLY A 104 9.19 -5.95 -6.98
N GLY A 105 8.05 -5.71 -6.33
CA GLY A 105 7.06 -6.70 -5.96
C GLY A 105 5.82 -6.66 -6.86
N TRP A 106 4.66 -6.77 -6.24
CA TRP A 106 3.36 -6.56 -6.84
C TRP A 106 2.99 -5.09 -6.90
N GLY A 107 2.09 -4.71 -7.81
CA GLY A 107 1.48 -3.37 -7.75
C GLY A 107 0.68 -3.21 -6.46
N ILE A 108 -0.26 -4.12 -6.24
CA ILE A 108 -1.01 -4.25 -4.98
C ILE A 108 -0.93 -5.71 -4.51
N ASN A 109 -0.67 -5.91 -3.23
CA ASN A 109 -0.61 -7.23 -2.60
C ASN A 109 -1.50 -7.28 -1.35
N ASN A 110 -2.66 -7.95 -1.46
CA ASN A 110 -3.43 -8.38 -0.31
C ASN A 110 -2.91 -9.77 0.11
N LEU A 111 -1.98 -9.77 1.07
CA LEU A 111 -1.06 -10.87 1.29
C LEU A 111 -1.73 -12.09 1.93
N ALA A 112 -2.66 -11.89 2.86
CA ALA A 112 -3.23 -12.96 3.67
C ALA A 112 -4.74 -13.11 3.49
N ALA A 113 -5.21 -14.35 3.55
CA ALA A 113 -6.64 -14.69 3.52
C ALA A 113 -7.44 -14.21 4.73
N THR A 114 -6.75 -13.72 5.76
CA THR A 114 -7.39 -13.17 6.95
C THR A 114 -7.86 -11.73 6.79
N SER A 115 -7.49 -11.04 5.71
CA SER A 115 -8.14 -9.78 5.32
C SER A 115 -9.47 -10.11 4.62
N ASP A 116 -10.58 -9.65 5.19
CA ASP A 116 -11.94 -9.92 4.69
C ASP A 116 -12.62 -8.67 4.12
N LYS A 117 -13.44 -8.85 3.08
CA LYS A 117 -14.31 -7.81 2.49
C LYS A 117 -13.59 -6.52 2.10
N CYS A 118 -12.37 -6.64 1.61
CA CYS A 118 -11.66 -5.52 1.03
C CYS A 118 -12.24 -5.16 -0.34
N ILE A 119 -11.97 -3.94 -0.79
CA ILE A 119 -12.30 -3.47 -2.14
C ILE A 119 -10.99 -3.05 -2.81
N ILE A 120 -10.67 -3.64 -3.96
CA ILE A 120 -9.51 -3.28 -4.77
C ILE A 120 -10.00 -2.91 -6.16
N LEU A 121 -10.28 -1.62 -6.38
CA LEU A 121 -11.06 -1.15 -7.52
C LEU A 121 -10.35 -0.06 -8.32
N GLY A 122 -10.31 -0.21 -9.64
CA GLY A 122 -9.91 0.88 -10.54
C GLY A 122 -8.44 1.29 -10.45
N ASN A 123 -7.56 0.41 -9.97
CA ASN A 123 -6.14 0.70 -9.83
C ASN A 123 -5.40 0.48 -11.16
N GLY A 124 -4.41 1.32 -11.47
CA GLY A 124 -3.49 1.15 -12.59
C GLY A 124 -2.20 0.47 -12.13
N LEU A 125 -1.93 -0.75 -12.60
CA LEU A 125 -0.90 -1.64 -12.09
C LEU A 125 0.03 -2.05 -13.24
N LEU A 126 1.08 -1.26 -13.49
CA LEU A 126 1.92 -1.36 -14.70
C LEU A 126 3.35 -1.77 -14.37
N GLY A 127 3.86 -2.81 -15.04
CA GLY A 127 5.30 -3.12 -15.05
C GLY A 127 5.91 -3.45 -13.67
N ASN A 128 5.09 -3.86 -12.70
CA ASN A 128 5.57 -4.35 -11.40
C ASN A 128 6.16 -5.76 -11.59
N THR A 129 7.28 -6.05 -10.92
CA THR A 129 8.15 -7.16 -11.29
C THR A 129 7.58 -8.53 -10.95
N THR A 130 6.92 -8.67 -9.79
CA THR A 130 6.33 -9.96 -9.39
C THR A 130 4.97 -10.18 -10.05
N GLY A 131 4.19 -9.11 -10.19
CA GLY A 131 2.98 -9.06 -10.99
C GLY A 131 2.12 -7.86 -10.65
N ALA A 132 0.94 -7.75 -11.25
CA ALA A 132 0.12 -6.54 -11.07
C ALA A 132 -0.66 -6.53 -9.75
N LEU A 133 -1.44 -7.58 -9.49
CA LEU A 133 -2.30 -7.71 -8.31
C LEU A 133 -2.21 -9.14 -7.77
N GLN A 134 -1.91 -9.27 -6.49
CA GLN A 134 -2.14 -10.48 -5.71
C GLN A 134 -3.27 -10.21 -4.72
N ASP A 135 -4.28 -11.07 -4.74
CA ASP A 135 -5.37 -11.03 -3.76
C ASP A 135 -5.60 -12.41 -3.17
N ASN A 136 -5.06 -12.61 -1.96
CA ASN A 136 -5.31 -13.81 -1.18
C ASN A 136 -6.46 -13.62 -0.20
N GLY A 137 -7.07 -12.42 -0.11
CA GLY A 137 -8.10 -12.07 0.86
C GLY A 137 -9.38 -12.88 0.71
N THR A 138 -10.16 -12.90 1.78
CA THR A 138 -11.50 -13.51 1.76
C THR A 138 -12.54 -12.46 1.35
N ALA A 139 -13.51 -12.86 0.52
CA ALA A 139 -14.61 -12.01 0.05
C ALA A 139 -14.20 -10.61 -0.46
N THR A 140 -13.00 -10.50 -1.02
CA THR A 140 -12.49 -9.24 -1.57
C THR A 140 -13.14 -8.98 -2.93
N ASP A 141 -13.60 -7.75 -3.14
CA ASP A 141 -14.08 -7.29 -4.44
C ASP A 141 -12.93 -6.64 -5.21
N ALA A 142 -12.24 -7.44 -6.01
CA ALA A 142 -11.17 -7.00 -6.89
C ALA A 142 -11.68 -6.88 -8.33
N ALA A 143 -11.95 -5.65 -8.78
CA ALA A 143 -12.54 -5.40 -10.09
C ALA A 143 -11.94 -4.19 -10.80
N HIS A 144 -12.08 -4.14 -12.13
CA HIS A 144 -11.73 -3.01 -12.99
C HIS A 144 -10.30 -2.45 -12.80
N ASN A 145 -9.36 -3.27 -12.35
CA ASN A 145 -7.96 -2.89 -12.26
C ASN A 145 -7.31 -3.01 -13.64
N MET A 146 -6.61 -1.96 -14.08
CA MET A 146 -5.87 -1.95 -15.33
C MET A 146 -4.50 -2.60 -15.10
N VAL A 147 -4.37 -3.84 -15.55
CA VAL A 147 -3.17 -4.67 -15.40
C VAL A 147 -2.44 -4.68 -16.74
N VAL A 148 -1.19 -4.20 -16.78
CA VAL A 148 -0.36 -4.14 -18.00
C VAL A 148 1.08 -4.52 -17.70
#